data_AF-A0A748XT59-F1
#
_entry.id   AF-A0A748XT59-F1
#
_cell.length_a   1.000
_cell.length_b   1.000
_cell.length_c   1.000
_cell.angle_alpha   90.00
_cell.angle_beta   90.00
_cell.angle_gamma   90.00
#
_symmetry.space_group_name_H-M   'P 1'
#
loop_
_entity.id
_entity.type
_entity.pdbx_description
1 polymer ?
#
loop_
_entity_poly.entity_id
_entity_poly.type
_entity_poly.pdbx_seq_one_letter_code
_entity_poly.pdbx_strand_id
1 'polypeptide(L)'
;MELFSILATCAALTFGTGSPAEQAYPVSEQECKSAAAMYREQLQKVQLTDQDRDAIARVAIAEAANQGDSGLAGVVYTIINRRLSGQFGQTVTDVVNSPKQFEPVTKVGGDWKKLPSVTVSQYTQVQTIINLALEGHLPDITNGGLFFQNPAIVADREKAGKVSKGLTNFGGSAPSAIIKDHAFYASINKGGPSNAPPVQLTASAVPEPKKWDVYGTAKFQKNGNAEWNVFSKNTPSKSVYQNEGVQP
;
A
#
# COMPACT_ATOMS: atom_id res chain seq x y z
N MET A 1 -24.12 -0.59 -1.63
CA MET A 1 -22.80 -0.37 -2.27
C MET A 1 -21.90 -1.53 -1.91
N GLU A 2 -20.99 -1.93 -2.80
CA GLU A 2 -19.95 -2.93 -2.50
C GLU A 2 -19.07 -2.42 -1.36
N LEU A 3 -18.63 -3.30 -0.44
CA LEU A 3 -17.85 -2.95 0.76
C LEU A 3 -16.69 -1.98 0.46
N PHE A 4 -15.92 -2.27 -0.59
CA PHE A 4 -14.77 -1.46 -1.02
C PHE A 4 -15.16 -0.04 -1.47
N SER A 5 -16.32 0.12 -2.10
CA SER A 5 -16.83 1.45 -2.47
C SER A 5 -17.24 2.25 -1.24
N ILE A 6 -17.83 1.60 -0.22
CA ILE A 6 -18.17 2.26 1.05
C ILE A 6 -16.90 2.74 1.76
N LEU A 7 -15.86 1.89 1.85
CA LEU A 7 -14.57 2.26 2.46
C LEU A 7 -13.95 3.49 1.80
N ALA A 8 -13.94 3.55 0.47
CA ALA A 8 -13.42 4.69 -0.28
C ALA A 8 -14.21 5.99 -0.02
N THR A 9 -15.55 5.91 -0.02
CA THR A 9 -16.40 7.07 0.28
C THR A 9 -16.19 7.57 1.72
N CYS A 10 -16.05 6.66 2.68
CA CYS A 10 -15.82 7.01 4.08
C CYS A 10 -14.49 7.73 4.32
N ALA A 11 -13.42 7.31 3.66
CA ALA A 11 -12.12 7.96 3.77
C ALA A 11 -12.13 9.40 3.23
N ALA A 12 -12.97 9.69 2.24
CA ALA A 12 -13.10 11.04 1.70
C ALA A 12 -13.84 12.00 2.67
N LEU A 13 -14.73 11.47 3.51
CA LEU A 13 -15.50 12.25 4.50
C LEU A 13 -14.67 12.65 5.73
N THR A 14 -13.66 11.86 6.11
CA THR A 14 -12.84 12.12 7.31
C THR A 14 -11.69 13.11 7.07
N PHE A 15 -11.27 13.33 5.82
CA PHE A 15 -10.15 14.21 5.47
C PHE A 15 -10.52 15.42 4.58
N GLY A 16 -11.78 15.55 4.16
CA GLY A 16 -12.24 16.67 3.33
C GLY A 16 -12.66 17.90 4.13
N THR A 17 -11.98 19.03 3.95
CA THR A 17 -12.39 20.37 4.45
C THR A 17 -13.39 21.09 3.52
N GLY A 18 -13.99 20.39 2.56
CA GLY A 18 -14.95 20.95 1.62
C GLY A 18 -16.38 20.78 2.11
N SER A 19 -17.18 21.86 2.05
CA SER A 19 -18.63 21.79 2.28
C SER A 19 -19.27 20.71 1.41
N PRO A 20 -20.29 19.98 1.91
CA PRO A 20 -20.91 18.89 1.19
C PRO A 20 -21.58 19.44 -0.08
N ALA A 21 -20.94 19.19 -1.24
CA ALA A 21 -21.58 19.42 -2.52
C ALA A 21 -22.66 18.36 -2.71
N GLU A 22 -23.87 18.86 -2.90
CA GLU A 22 -25.12 18.15 -3.07
C GLU A 22 -25.07 17.27 -4.33
N GLN A 23 -24.78 15.96 -4.18
CA GLN A 23 -25.50 14.86 -4.83
C GLN A 23 -24.93 13.45 -4.49
N ALA A 24 -25.83 12.66 -3.88
CA ALA A 24 -26.11 11.24 -4.12
C ALA A 24 -25.10 10.14 -3.75
N TYR A 25 -24.51 10.14 -2.54
CA TYR A 25 -24.34 8.91 -1.72
C TYR A 25 -24.13 9.30 -0.25
N PRO A 26 -25.18 9.36 0.61
CA PRO A 26 -24.98 9.71 2.01
C PRO A 26 -24.62 8.44 2.80
N VAL A 27 -23.35 8.02 2.74
CA VAL A 27 -22.85 7.02 3.69
C VAL A 27 -22.78 7.69 5.06
N SER A 28 -23.55 7.19 6.01
CA SER A 28 -23.55 7.68 7.39
C SER A 28 -22.26 7.29 8.13
N GLU A 29 -21.93 8.02 9.19
CA GLU A 29 -20.81 7.67 10.08
C GLU A 29 -20.94 6.22 10.61
N GLN A 30 -22.17 5.78 10.88
CA GLN A 30 -22.44 4.42 11.33
C GLN A 30 -22.14 3.38 10.25
N GLU A 31 -22.54 3.63 8.99
CA GLU A 31 -22.20 2.76 7.86
C GLU A 31 -20.68 2.70 7.63
N CYS A 32 -19.97 3.82 7.82
CA CYS A 32 -18.52 3.84 7.76
C CYS A 32 -17.85 3.00 8.84
N LYS A 33 -18.31 3.12 10.09
CA LYS A 33 -17.82 2.30 11.20
C LYS A 33 -18.11 0.82 10.98
N SER A 34 -19.31 0.49 10.53
CA SER A 34 -19.70 -0.88 10.20
C SER A 34 -18.87 -1.47 9.06
N ALA A 35 -18.65 -0.71 7.98
CA ALA A 35 -17.82 -1.15 6.85
C ALA A 35 -16.36 -1.37 7.27
N ALA A 36 -15.77 -0.44 8.04
CA ALA A 36 -14.41 -0.59 8.55
C ALA A 36 -14.27 -1.82 9.47
N ALA A 37 -15.25 -2.07 10.34
CA ALA A 37 -15.27 -3.24 11.20
C ALA A 37 -15.38 -4.55 10.40
N MET A 38 -16.32 -4.62 9.44
CA MET A 38 -16.48 -5.77 8.56
C MET A 38 -15.21 -6.05 7.75
N TYR A 39 -14.58 -5.01 7.20
CA TYR A 39 -13.34 -5.14 6.45
C TYR A 39 -12.19 -5.65 7.31
N ARG A 40 -12.02 -5.11 8.53
CA ARG A 40 -11.03 -5.60 9.49
C ARG A 40 -11.26 -7.06 9.87
N GLU A 41 -12.51 -7.45 10.11
CA GLU A 41 -12.86 -8.85 10.38
C GLU A 41 -12.52 -9.76 9.19
N GLN A 42 -12.80 -9.32 7.97
CA GLN A 42 -12.44 -10.06 6.76
C GLN A 42 -10.91 -10.21 6.61
N LEU A 43 -10.14 -9.14 6.84
CA LEU A 43 -8.67 -9.20 6.82
C LEU A 43 -8.13 -10.21 7.83
N GLN A 44 -8.63 -10.20 9.07
CA GLN A 44 -8.19 -11.13 10.12
C GLN A 44 -8.53 -12.60 9.81
N LYS A 45 -9.51 -12.86 8.94
CA LYS A 45 -9.85 -14.20 8.46
C LYS A 45 -9.01 -14.66 7.26
N VAL A 46 -8.24 -13.77 6.63
CA VAL A 46 -7.37 -14.14 5.51
C VAL A 46 -6.23 -15.01 6.02
N GLN A 47 -6.20 -16.26 5.56
CA GLN A 47 -5.07 -17.16 5.72
C GLN A 47 -4.27 -17.20 4.42
N LEU A 48 -2.96 -16.97 4.52
CA LEU A 48 -2.02 -16.99 3.41
C LEU A 48 -1.00 -18.11 3.62
N THR A 49 -0.84 -18.96 2.62
CA THR A 49 0.23 -19.95 2.56
C THR A 49 1.58 -19.29 2.30
N ASP A 50 2.67 -20.02 2.48
CA ASP A 50 4.02 -19.54 2.10
C ASP A 50 4.11 -19.22 0.61
N GLN A 51 3.40 -19.98 -0.24
CA GLN A 51 3.32 -19.70 -1.66
C GLN A 51 2.59 -18.37 -1.95
N ASP A 52 1.49 -18.10 -1.24
CA ASP A 52 0.76 -16.83 -1.39
C ASP A 52 1.64 -15.65 -0.96
N ARG A 53 2.41 -15.83 0.12
CA ARG A 53 3.35 -14.84 0.66
C ARG A 53 4.50 -14.56 -0.31
N ASP A 54 5.08 -15.58 -0.94
CA ASP A 54 6.10 -15.41 -1.99
C ASP A 54 5.52 -14.71 -3.24
N ALA A 55 4.32 -15.12 -3.67
CA ALA A 55 3.64 -14.49 -4.79
C ALA A 55 3.41 -12.99 -4.56
N ILE A 56 2.89 -12.61 -3.39
CA ILE A 56 2.69 -11.21 -2.99
C ILE A 56 4.03 -10.48 -2.95
N ALA A 57 5.07 -11.07 -2.37
CA ALA A 57 6.39 -10.43 -2.27
C ALA A 57 7.00 -10.11 -3.64
N ARG A 58 7.03 -11.08 -4.55
CA ARG A 58 7.60 -10.87 -5.89
C ARG A 58 6.84 -9.82 -6.68
N VAL A 59 5.51 -9.86 -6.63
CA VAL A 59 4.67 -8.90 -7.34
C VAL A 59 4.80 -7.50 -6.73
N ALA A 60 4.71 -7.36 -5.41
CA ALA A 60 4.84 -6.07 -4.74
C ALA A 60 6.19 -5.40 -5.01
N ILE A 61 7.29 -6.17 -4.95
CA ILE A 61 8.63 -5.68 -5.27
C ILE A 61 8.73 -5.28 -6.75
N ALA A 62 8.22 -6.10 -7.66
CA ALA A 62 8.27 -5.79 -9.10
C ALA A 62 7.44 -4.54 -9.47
N GLU A 63 6.35 -4.28 -8.75
CA GLU A 63 5.47 -3.13 -8.99
C GLU A 63 5.92 -1.85 -8.28
N ALA A 64 6.51 -1.95 -7.07
CA ALA A 64 6.63 -0.81 -6.16
C ALA A 64 7.95 -0.74 -5.37
N ALA A 65 9.01 -1.46 -5.77
CA ALA A 65 10.30 -1.43 -5.05
C ALA A 65 10.88 -0.01 -4.82
N ASN A 66 10.68 0.91 -5.77
CA ASN A 66 11.15 2.30 -5.65
C ASN A 66 10.14 3.25 -4.97
N GLN A 67 8.98 2.75 -4.55
CA GLN A 67 7.92 3.53 -3.94
C GLN A 67 7.96 3.48 -2.39
N GLY A 68 8.91 2.76 -1.80
CA GLY A 68 9.05 2.62 -0.34
C GLY A 68 7.87 1.89 0.31
N ASP A 69 7.85 1.87 1.65
CA ASP A 69 6.90 1.05 2.42
C ASP A 69 5.44 1.34 2.11
N SER A 70 5.06 2.62 1.90
CA SER A 70 3.69 3.00 1.57
C SER A 70 3.28 2.50 0.17
N GLY A 71 4.19 2.54 -0.81
CA GLY A 71 3.91 2.00 -2.15
C GLY A 71 3.79 0.48 -2.15
N LEU A 72 4.68 -0.21 -1.42
CA LEU A 72 4.61 -1.65 -1.22
C LEU A 72 3.31 -2.05 -0.51
N ALA A 73 2.95 -1.35 0.57
CA ALA A 73 1.69 -1.57 1.28
C ALA A 73 0.48 -1.38 0.36
N GLY A 74 0.47 -0.35 -0.49
CA GLY A 74 -0.60 -0.14 -1.45
C GLY A 74 -0.81 -1.33 -2.41
N VAL A 75 0.28 -1.92 -2.93
CA VAL A 75 0.19 -3.10 -3.80
C VAL A 75 -0.24 -4.35 -3.01
N VAL A 76 0.29 -4.55 -1.79
CA VAL A 76 -0.09 -5.66 -0.91
C VAL A 76 -1.60 -5.61 -0.59
N TYR A 77 -2.11 -4.46 -0.16
CA TYR A 77 -3.55 -4.28 0.08
C TYR A 77 -4.37 -4.51 -1.18
N THR A 78 -3.91 -4.03 -2.34
CA THR A 78 -4.63 -4.28 -3.60
C THR A 78 -4.77 -5.78 -3.88
N ILE A 79 -3.72 -6.58 -3.69
CA ILE A 79 -3.79 -8.04 -3.90
C ILE A 79 -4.76 -8.69 -2.90
N ILE A 80 -4.68 -8.33 -1.63
CA ILE A 80 -5.57 -8.86 -0.58
C ILE A 80 -7.02 -8.44 -0.83
N ASN A 81 -7.27 -7.18 -1.18
CA ASN A 81 -8.59 -6.63 -1.49
C ASN A 81 -9.19 -7.32 -2.71
N ARG A 82 -8.40 -7.56 -3.76
CA ARG A 82 -8.83 -8.32 -4.95
C ARG A 82 -9.25 -9.74 -4.59
N ARG A 83 -8.47 -10.44 -3.75
CA ARG A 83 -8.83 -11.78 -3.23
C ARG A 83 -10.12 -11.74 -2.42
N LEU A 84 -10.26 -10.78 -1.51
CA LEU A 84 -11.45 -10.60 -0.69
C LEU A 84 -12.69 -10.24 -1.52
N SER A 85 -12.53 -9.48 -2.60
CA SER A 85 -13.62 -9.10 -3.51
C SER A 85 -14.14 -10.28 -4.34
N GLY A 86 -13.30 -11.30 -4.59
CA GLY A 86 -13.59 -12.41 -5.49
C GLY A 86 -13.68 -12.05 -6.98
N GLN A 87 -13.62 -10.76 -7.35
CA GLN A 87 -13.80 -10.29 -8.74
C GLN A 87 -12.61 -10.63 -9.65
N PHE A 88 -11.45 -10.92 -9.06
CA PHE A 88 -10.19 -11.18 -9.76
C PHE A 88 -9.70 -12.62 -9.59
N GLY A 89 -10.54 -13.48 -9.01
CA GLY A 89 -10.19 -14.83 -8.61
C GLY A 89 -10.35 -15.05 -7.10
N GLN A 90 -10.31 -16.32 -6.69
CA GLN A 90 -10.57 -16.73 -5.30
C GLN A 90 -9.28 -16.99 -4.52
N THR A 91 -8.17 -17.17 -5.23
CA THR A 91 -6.84 -17.39 -4.63
C THR A 91 -5.88 -16.24 -4.95
N VAL A 92 -4.82 -16.09 -4.16
CA VAL A 92 -3.76 -15.10 -4.48
C VAL A 92 -3.14 -15.40 -5.84
N THR A 93 -2.94 -16.68 -6.17
CA THR A 93 -2.40 -17.10 -7.47
C THR A 93 -3.28 -16.61 -8.63
N ASP A 94 -4.61 -16.75 -8.52
CA ASP A 94 -5.54 -16.23 -9.55
C ASP A 94 -5.41 -14.71 -9.71
N VAL A 95 -5.33 -14.00 -8.58
CA VAL A 95 -5.20 -12.54 -8.56
C VAL A 95 -3.90 -12.10 -9.24
N VAL A 96 -2.76 -12.65 -8.83
CA VAL A 96 -1.45 -12.21 -9.34
C VAL A 96 -1.17 -12.62 -10.79
N ASN A 97 -1.74 -13.75 -11.24
CA ASN A 97 -1.62 -14.21 -12.62
C ASN A 97 -2.75 -13.69 -13.52
N SER A 98 -3.66 -12.90 -12.97
CA SER A 98 -4.78 -12.36 -13.72
C SER A 98 -4.26 -11.56 -14.95
N PRO A 99 -4.76 -11.85 -16.17
CA PRO A 99 -4.18 -11.30 -17.38
C PRO A 99 -4.15 -9.77 -17.38
N LYS A 100 -2.95 -9.21 -17.68
CA LYS A 100 -2.71 -7.77 -17.83
C LYS A 100 -2.97 -6.94 -16.56
N GLN A 101 -3.14 -7.57 -15.40
CA GLN A 101 -3.37 -6.87 -14.14
C GLN A 101 -2.07 -6.40 -13.46
N PHE A 102 -0.99 -7.15 -13.67
CA PHE A 102 0.36 -6.83 -13.20
C PHE A 102 1.31 -6.88 -14.38
N GLU A 103 1.94 -5.75 -14.69
CA GLU A 103 2.75 -5.59 -15.90
C GLU A 103 4.02 -6.47 -15.88
N PRO A 104 4.76 -6.58 -14.76
CA PRO A 104 5.90 -7.49 -14.65
C PRO A 104 5.52 -8.96 -14.83
N VAL A 105 4.38 -9.40 -14.28
CA VAL A 105 3.88 -10.78 -14.46
C VAL A 105 3.54 -11.05 -15.91
N THR A 106 2.89 -10.08 -16.57
CA THR A 106 2.55 -10.18 -18.00
C THR A 106 3.82 -10.30 -18.85
N LYS A 107 4.86 -9.51 -18.56
CA LYS A 107 6.15 -9.55 -19.26
C LYS A 107 6.86 -10.89 -19.17
N VAL A 108 6.71 -11.61 -18.07
CA VAL A 108 7.30 -12.95 -17.90
C VAL A 108 6.37 -14.09 -18.36
N GLY A 109 5.27 -13.76 -19.04
CA GLY A 109 4.37 -14.75 -19.65
C GLY A 109 3.21 -15.18 -18.76
N GLY A 110 2.75 -14.32 -17.84
CA GLY A 110 1.52 -14.53 -17.06
C GLY A 110 1.67 -15.47 -15.87
N ASP A 111 2.89 -15.76 -15.44
CA ASP A 111 3.17 -16.63 -14.31
C ASP A 111 4.13 -15.93 -13.34
N TRP A 112 3.62 -15.56 -12.16
CA TRP A 112 4.37 -14.88 -11.12
C TRP A 112 5.63 -15.64 -10.70
N LYS A 113 5.67 -16.98 -10.84
CA LYS A 113 6.83 -17.81 -10.50
C LYS A 113 8.04 -17.51 -11.38
N LYS A 114 7.82 -16.91 -12.55
CA LYS A 114 8.88 -16.49 -13.48
C LYS A 114 9.43 -15.11 -13.15
N LEU A 115 8.85 -14.39 -12.18
CA LEU A 115 9.47 -13.19 -11.63
C LEU A 115 10.73 -13.56 -10.84
N PRO A 116 11.75 -12.69 -10.85
CA PRO A 116 12.93 -12.87 -10.00
C PRO A 116 12.53 -13.10 -8.54
N SER A 117 13.24 -14.00 -7.87
CA SER A 117 13.12 -14.15 -6.42
C SER A 117 13.53 -12.84 -5.73
N VAL A 118 12.82 -12.49 -4.66
CA VAL A 118 13.16 -11.32 -3.84
C VAL A 118 14.31 -11.63 -2.89
N THR A 119 15.06 -10.61 -2.47
CA THR A 119 16.08 -10.79 -1.43
C THR A 119 15.43 -11.08 -0.07
N VAL A 120 16.20 -11.61 0.89
CA VAL A 120 15.71 -11.84 2.26
C VAL A 120 15.16 -10.55 2.88
N SER A 121 15.84 -9.42 2.69
CA SER A 121 15.39 -8.13 3.23
C SER A 121 14.07 -7.67 2.60
N GLN A 122 13.93 -7.77 1.28
CA GLN A 122 12.69 -7.45 0.57
C GLN A 122 11.54 -8.37 0.99
N TYR A 123 11.83 -9.67 1.13
CA TYR A 123 10.85 -10.63 1.61
C TYR A 123 10.37 -10.27 3.02
N THR A 124 11.28 -10.07 3.97
CA THR A 124 10.95 -9.68 5.35
C THR A 124 10.14 -8.39 5.40
N GLN A 125 10.52 -7.37 4.62
CA GLN A 125 9.78 -6.11 4.53
C GLN A 125 8.31 -6.33 4.11
N VAL A 126 8.08 -7.12 3.04
CA VAL A 126 6.72 -7.43 2.61
C VAL A 126 5.99 -8.31 3.62
N GLN A 127 6.66 -9.27 4.26
CA GLN A 127 6.04 -10.10 5.31
C GLN A 127 5.58 -9.26 6.51
N THR A 128 6.37 -8.26 6.92
CA THR A 128 5.98 -7.33 7.99
C THR A 128 4.72 -6.56 7.60
N ILE A 129 4.65 -6.04 6.37
CA ILE A 129 3.45 -5.35 5.86
C ILE A 129 2.24 -6.30 5.89
N ILE A 130 2.39 -7.53 5.39
CA ILE A 130 1.32 -8.52 5.38
C ILE A 130 0.83 -8.79 6.81
N ASN A 131 1.72 -9.10 7.75
CA ASN A 131 1.32 -9.45 9.11
C ASN A 131 0.62 -8.29 9.81
N LEU A 132 1.17 -7.08 9.72
CA LEU A 132 0.54 -5.90 10.30
C LEU A 132 -0.83 -5.61 9.65
N ALA A 133 -0.98 -5.84 8.35
CA ALA A 133 -2.26 -5.68 7.65
C ALA A 133 -3.31 -6.70 8.13
N LEU A 134 -2.94 -7.98 8.19
CA LEU A 134 -3.84 -9.06 8.60
C LEU A 134 -4.23 -8.97 10.08
N GLU A 135 -3.33 -8.49 10.94
CA GLU A 135 -3.61 -8.26 12.38
C GLU A 135 -4.44 -6.99 12.61
N GLY A 136 -4.49 -6.08 11.62
CA GLY A 136 -5.19 -4.80 11.69
C GLY A 136 -4.38 -3.70 12.40
N HIS A 137 -3.05 -3.85 12.46
CA HIS A 137 -2.11 -2.84 12.98
C HIS A 137 -1.64 -1.86 11.91
N LEU A 138 -1.65 -2.28 10.64
CA LEU A 138 -1.51 -1.39 9.49
C LEU A 138 -2.92 -1.15 8.93
N PRO A 139 -3.37 0.11 8.79
CA PRO A 139 -4.62 0.41 8.08
C PRO A 139 -4.43 0.32 6.55
N ASP A 140 -5.50 -0.02 5.82
CA ASP A 140 -5.50 0.01 4.35
C ASP A 140 -5.47 1.46 3.85
N ILE A 141 -4.25 1.93 3.56
CA ILE A 141 -3.97 3.27 3.04
C ILE A 141 -4.48 3.50 1.60
N THR A 142 -4.97 2.46 0.92
CA THR A 142 -5.61 2.58 -0.40
C THR A 142 -7.11 2.83 -0.30
N ASN A 143 -7.68 2.72 0.91
CA ASN A 143 -9.10 2.83 1.20
C ASN A 143 -9.96 1.86 0.36
N GLY A 144 -9.57 0.58 0.33
CA GLY A 144 -10.26 -0.45 -0.44
C GLY A 144 -9.88 -0.50 -1.92
N GLY A 145 -8.66 -0.06 -2.26
CA GLY A 145 -8.17 -0.06 -3.64
C GLY A 145 -8.18 -1.46 -4.26
N LEU A 146 -8.85 -1.58 -5.42
CA LEU A 146 -8.90 -2.77 -6.27
C LEU A 146 -8.12 -2.57 -7.57
N PHE A 147 -7.83 -1.33 -7.94
CA PHE A 147 -7.07 -0.98 -9.13
C PHE A 147 -6.02 0.06 -8.77
N PHE A 148 -4.92 0.08 -9.51
CA PHE A 148 -3.96 1.16 -9.43
C PHE A 148 -3.30 1.39 -10.78
N GLN A 149 -2.79 2.60 -10.97
CA GLN A 149 -1.97 2.99 -12.13
C GLN A 149 -0.95 4.02 -11.70
N ASN A 150 0.13 4.15 -12.47
CA ASN A 150 0.93 5.36 -12.47
C ASN A 150 0.32 6.34 -13.51
N PRO A 151 -0.40 7.40 -13.08
CA PRO A 151 -1.13 8.26 -14.02
C PRO A 151 -0.20 8.99 -14.99
N ALA A 152 1.00 9.38 -14.54
CA ALA A 152 1.98 10.07 -15.39
C ALA A 152 2.47 9.14 -16.52
N ILE A 153 2.81 7.89 -16.19
CA ILE A 153 3.23 6.91 -17.20
C ILE A 153 2.09 6.59 -18.18
N VAL A 154 0.85 6.45 -17.71
CA VAL A 154 -0.30 6.20 -18.59
C VAL A 154 -0.55 7.38 -19.51
N ALA A 155 -0.52 8.62 -18.99
CA ALA A 155 -0.69 9.84 -19.77
C ALA A 155 0.39 9.98 -20.86
N ASP A 156 1.63 9.65 -20.57
CA ASP A 156 2.71 9.68 -21.55
C ASP A 156 2.52 8.60 -22.64
N ARG A 157 2.04 7.40 -22.25
CA ARG A 157 1.71 6.33 -23.20
C ARG A 157 0.52 6.71 -24.10
N GLU A 158 -0.47 7.42 -23.56
CA GLU A 158 -1.60 7.95 -24.34
C GLU A 158 -1.15 8.98 -25.37
N LYS A 159 -0.34 9.95 -24.95
CA LYS A 159 0.25 10.96 -25.85
C LYS A 159 1.07 10.29 -26.96
N ALA A 160 1.74 9.18 -26.66
CA ALA A 160 2.50 8.39 -27.61
C ALA A 160 1.65 7.40 -28.44
N GLY A 161 0.32 7.33 -28.24
CA GLY A 161 -0.57 6.41 -28.96
C GLY A 161 -0.36 4.92 -28.63
N LYS A 162 0.33 4.59 -27.52
CA LYS A 162 0.63 3.21 -27.10
C LYS A 162 -0.52 2.56 -26.32
N VAL A 163 -1.47 3.36 -25.85
CA VAL A 163 -2.69 2.92 -25.18
C VAL A 163 -3.88 3.75 -25.70
N SER A 164 -5.10 3.26 -25.47
CA SER A 164 -6.33 3.95 -25.89
C SER A 164 -6.44 5.35 -25.29
N LYS A 165 -6.97 6.30 -26.08
CA LYS A 165 -7.23 7.66 -25.62
C LYS A 165 -8.27 7.66 -24.49
N GLY A 166 -7.97 8.38 -23.40
CA GLY A 166 -8.85 8.51 -22.24
C GLY A 166 -8.68 7.41 -21.18
N LEU A 167 -7.73 6.49 -21.35
CA LEU A 167 -7.33 5.51 -20.35
C LEU A 167 -6.67 6.11 -19.10
N THR A 168 -6.11 7.32 -19.14
CA THR A 168 -5.55 7.94 -17.92
C THR A 168 -6.63 8.04 -16.84
N ASN A 169 -6.28 7.58 -15.64
CA ASN A 169 -7.21 7.46 -14.51
C ASN A 169 -8.37 6.51 -14.81
N PHE A 170 -8.12 5.43 -15.55
CA PHE A 170 -9.14 4.45 -15.94
C PHE A 170 -10.41 5.10 -16.52
N GLY A 171 -10.27 6.02 -17.48
CA GLY A 171 -11.43 6.73 -18.02
C GLY A 171 -11.79 8.02 -17.26
N GLY A 172 -10.86 8.61 -16.51
CA GLY A 172 -11.16 9.76 -15.65
C GLY A 172 -11.85 9.42 -14.32
N SER A 173 -11.79 8.16 -13.90
CA SER A 173 -12.22 7.72 -12.56
C SER A 173 -11.48 8.49 -11.47
N ALA A 174 -12.13 8.73 -10.34
CA ALA A 174 -11.52 9.37 -9.18
C ALA A 174 -10.78 8.35 -8.30
N PRO A 175 -9.53 8.62 -7.89
CA PRO A 175 -8.82 7.69 -7.00
C PRO A 175 -9.39 7.73 -5.58
N SER A 176 -9.31 6.60 -4.88
CA SER A 176 -9.56 6.49 -3.44
C SER A 176 -8.34 6.91 -2.62
N ALA A 177 -7.14 6.78 -3.18
CA ALA A 177 -5.89 7.26 -2.61
C ALA A 177 -4.85 7.55 -3.69
N ILE A 178 -3.94 8.47 -3.42
CA ILE A 178 -2.71 8.68 -4.20
C ILE A 178 -1.53 8.48 -3.25
N ILE A 179 -0.68 7.49 -3.55
CA ILE A 179 0.52 7.17 -2.78
C ILE A 179 1.70 7.31 -3.73
N LYS A 180 2.47 8.39 -3.55
CA LYS A 180 3.55 8.77 -4.47
C LYS A 180 3.07 8.77 -5.93
N ASP A 181 3.67 7.95 -6.79
CA ASP A 181 3.36 7.92 -8.21
C ASP A 181 2.13 7.06 -8.54
N HIS A 182 1.60 6.32 -7.57
CA HIS A 182 0.46 5.42 -7.77
C HIS A 182 -0.85 6.05 -7.31
N ALA A 183 -1.83 6.08 -8.22
CA ALA A 183 -3.21 6.35 -7.89
C ALA A 183 -3.95 5.00 -7.72
N PHE A 184 -4.69 4.84 -6.63
CA PHE A 184 -5.47 3.66 -6.28
C PHE A 184 -6.97 3.95 -6.41
N TYR A 185 -7.75 2.95 -6.79
CA TYR A 185 -9.18 3.08 -7.06
C TYR A 185 -9.92 1.89 -6.47
N ALA A 186 -10.95 2.14 -5.67
CA ALA A 186 -11.84 1.09 -5.16
C ALA A 186 -12.86 0.60 -6.21
N SER A 187 -13.11 1.39 -7.25
CA SER A 187 -13.95 1.04 -8.38
C SER A 187 -13.54 1.84 -9.63
N ILE A 188 -13.86 1.31 -10.81
CA ILE A 188 -13.66 1.98 -12.10
C ILE A 188 -14.98 1.91 -12.89
N ASN A 189 -15.30 2.97 -13.65
CA ASN A 189 -16.45 3.04 -14.56
C ASN A 189 -17.83 2.65 -13.97
N LYS A 190 -18.18 3.20 -12.81
CA LYS A 190 -19.58 3.34 -12.36
C LYS A 190 -19.85 4.79 -11.92
N GLY A 191 -20.28 5.62 -12.88
CA GLY A 191 -21.02 6.87 -12.63
C GLY A 191 -20.22 8.09 -12.18
N GLY A 192 -19.79 8.90 -13.15
CA GLY A 192 -19.46 10.32 -12.96
C GLY A 192 -18.22 10.64 -12.12
N PRO A 193 -17.69 11.87 -12.23
CA PRO A 193 -16.61 12.33 -11.37
C PRO A 193 -17.08 12.27 -9.91
N SER A 194 -16.36 11.53 -9.07
CA SER A 194 -16.47 11.76 -7.63
C SER A 194 -15.90 13.15 -7.37
N ASN A 195 -16.72 14.04 -6.80
CA ASN A 195 -16.29 15.39 -6.41
C ASN A 195 -15.46 15.39 -5.12
N ALA A 196 -15.27 14.24 -4.48
CA ALA A 196 -14.46 14.16 -3.27
C ALA A 196 -12.98 13.98 -3.63
N PRO A 197 -12.07 14.83 -3.12
CA PRO A 197 -10.65 14.74 -3.43
C PRO A 197 -10.07 13.42 -2.89
N PRO A 198 -9.17 12.76 -3.63
CA PRO A 198 -8.51 11.54 -3.17
C PRO A 198 -7.68 11.82 -1.92
N VAL A 199 -7.58 10.83 -1.02
CA VAL A 199 -6.62 10.90 0.09
C VAL A 199 -5.21 10.88 -0.49
N GLN A 200 -4.44 11.95 -0.30
CA GLN A 200 -3.06 12.03 -0.77
C GLN A 200 -2.08 11.67 0.35
N LEU A 201 -1.31 10.62 0.12
CA LEU A 201 -0.18 10.21 0.94
C LEU A 201 1.10 10.53 0.19
N THR A 202 1.48 11.80 0.22
CA THR A 202 2.87 12.18 -0.01
C THR A 202 3.61 11.96 1.31
N ALA A 203 4.74 11.26 1.29
CA ALA A 203 5.65 11.26 2.43
C ALA A 203 6.05 12.72 2.67
N SER A 204 5.37 13.39 3.61
CA SER A 204 5.81 14.68 4.08
C SER A 204 7.22 14.47 4.61
N ALA A 205 8.14 15.38 4.29
CA ALA A 205 9.42 15.41 4.98
C ALA A 205 9.12 15.28 6.48
N VAL A 206 9.75 14.31 7.16
CA VAL A 206 9.60 14.20 8.61
C VAL A 206 9.91 15.60 9.15
N PRO A 207 9.01 16.25 9.91
CA PRO A 207 9.29 17.60 10.38
C PRO A 207 10.58 17.57 11.19
N GLU A 208 11.42 18.60 11.06
CA GLU A 208 12.65 18.68 11.85
C GLU A 208 12.28 18.52 13.33
N PRO A 209 12.92 17.58 14.03
CA PRO A 209 12.60 17.31 15.42
C PRO A 209 12.90 18.56 16.24
N LYS A 210 12.04 18.85 17.21
CA LYS A 210 12.28 19.95 18.15
C LYS A 210 13.57 19.63 18.93
N LYS A 211 14.29 20.67 19.36
CA LYS A 211 15.57 20.49 20.10
C LYS A 211 15.48 19.58 21.33
N TRP A 212 14.30 19.45 21.94
CA TRP A 212 14.05 18.59 23.09
C TRP A 212 13.64 17.16 22.70
N ASP A 213 13.29 16.91 21.45
CA ASP A 213 12.97 15.58 20.92
C ASP A 213 14.26 14.86 20.55
N VAL A 214 14.92 14.32 21.58
CA VAL A 214 16.17 13.57 21.45
C VAL A 214 16.00 12.37 20.51
N TYR A 215 14.83 11.72 20.54
CA TYR A 215 14.55 10.53 19.75
C TYR A 215 14.36 10.87 18.26
N GLY A 216 13.61 11.92 17.95
CA GLY A 216 13.48 12.44 16.59
C GLY A 216 14.82 12.95 16.05
N THR A 217 15.59 13.66 16.86
CA THR A 217 16.91 14.21 16.49
C THR A 217 17.89 13.11 16.11
N ALA A 218 17.92 12.00 16.85
CA ALA A 218 18.79 10.87 16.57
C ALA A 218 18.48 10.15 15.24
N LYS A 219 17.19 10.09 14.84
CA LYS A 219 16.80 9.53 13.52
C LYS A 219 17.10 10.47 12.36
N PHE A 220 17.06 11.78 12.59
CA PHE A 220 17.31 12.80 11.58
C PHE A 220 18.79 13.03 11.29
N GLN A 221 19.65 12.80 12.29
CA GLN A 221 21.09 12.84 12.10
C GLN A 221 21.51 11.68 11.20
N LYS A 222 21.86 12.01 9.96
CA LYS A 222 22.41 11.09 8.96
C LYS A 222 23.71 10.51 9.52
N ASN A 223 23.64 9.33 10.15
CA ASN A 223 24.84 8.62 10.58
C ASN A 223 25.57 8.13 9.33
N GLY A 224 26.63 8.84 8.93
CA GLY A 224 27.51 8.44 7.83
C GLY A 224 28.20 7.09 8.02
N ASN A 225 28.12 6.49 9.22
CA ASN A 225 28.77 5.23 9.57
C ASN A 225 27.85 4.22 10.33
N ALA A 226 26.52 4.41 10.37
CA ALA A 226 25.65 3.44 11.05
C ALA A 226 25.14 2.38 10.09
N GLU A 227 26.01 1.46 9.70
CA GLU A 227 25.55 0.13 9.31
C GLU A 227 25.16 -0.62 10.59
N TRP A 228 23.87 -0.81 10.81
CA TRP A 228 23.37 -1.82 11.76
C TRP A 228 23.65 -3.21 11.18
N ASN A 229 24.89 -3.67 11.27
CA ASN A 229 25.30 -5.00 10.84
C ASN A 229 25.38 -5.95 12.04
N VAL A 230 24.24 -6.58 12.37
CA VAL A 230 24.12 -7.54 13.49
C VAL A 230 24.89 -8.86 13.23
N PHE A 231 25.44 -9.04 12.03
CA PHE A 231 26.17 -10.25 11.62
C PHE A 231 27.65 -10.00 11.27
N SER A 232 28.17 -8.80 11.54
CA SER A 232 29.59 -8.50 11.37
C SER A 232 30.40 -9.22 12.46
N LYS A 233 31.32 -10.09 12.05
CA LYS A 233 32.19 -10.89 12.94
C LYS A 233 33.23 -10.08 13.72
N ASN A 234 33.22 -8.74 13.66
CA ASN A 234 34.34 -7.93 14.14
C ASN A 234 33.92 -6.64 14.89
N THR A 235 32.92 -6.72 15.78
CA THR A 235 32.67 -5.63 16.72
C THR A 235 32.78 -6.15 18.16
N PRO A 236 33.67 -5.61 19.01
CA PRO A 236 33.71 -5.98 20.42
C PRO A 236 32.42 -5.49 21.08
N SER A 237 31.56 -6.42 21.46
CA SER A 237 30.31 -6.16 22.16
C SER A 237 30.62 -5.63 23.56
N LYS A 238 30.60 -4.30 23.74
CA LYS A 238 30.43 -3.73 25.07
C LYS A 238 28.98 -3.94 25.49
N SER A 239 28.79 -4.88 26.41
CA SER A 239 27.54 -5.12 27.12
C SER A 239 27.05 -3.85 27.82
N VAL A 240 25.75 -3.58 27.73
CA VAL A 240 25.06 -2.42 28.35
C VAL A 240 25.04 -2.51 29.88
N TYR A 241 25.51 -3.62 30.48
CA TYR A 241 25.54 -3.82 31.94
C TYR A 241 26.86 -3.40 32.63
N GLN A 242 27.79 -2.74 31.94
CA GLN A 242 29.08 -2.35 32.55
C GLN A 242 29.07 -1.03 33.35
N ASN A 243 27.94 -0.33 33.45
CA ASN A 243 27.83 0.94 34.18
C ASN A 243 27.00 0.87 35.47
N GLU A 244 26.69 -0.32 35.98
CA GLU A 244 26.16 -0.46 37.34
C GLU A 244 27.22 -1.09 38.24
N GLY A 245 28.11 -0.24 38.72
CA GLY A 245 29.22 -0.60 39.59
C GLY A 245 29.75 0.61 40.35
N VAL A 246 29.09 0.89 41.48
CA VAL A 246 29.64 1.34 42.77
C VAL A 246 30.76 2.38 42.74
N GLN A 247 30.51 3.53 43.37
CA GLN A 247 31.58 4.33 43.99
C GLN A 247 31.11 4.88 45.36
N PRO A 248 32.07 5.12 46.28
CA PRO A 248 31.98 4.82 47.72
C PRO A 248 31.12 5.74 48.56
#